data_AF-A0AAW4IZD9-F1
#
_entry.id   AF-A0AAW4IZD9-F1
#
_cell.length_a   1.000
_cell.length_b   1.000
_cell.length_c   1.000
_cell.angle_alpha   90.00
_cell.angle_beta   90.00
_cell.angle_gamma   90.00
#
_symmetry.space_group_name_H-M   'P 1'
#
loop_
_entity.id
_entity.type
_entity.pdbx_description
1 polymer ?
#
loop_
_entity_poly.entity_id
_entity_poly.type
_entity_poly.pdbx_seq_one_letter_code
_entity_poly.pdbx_strand_id
1 'polypeptide(L)'
;MSKTKCIKYQIIITYINGDKENVSCSNIDVSNFKAMKEFYDTVKEKYKNNKTIATIGFKGITRNGDIVDIWREKEINVVSNIEKEQEEYIEKNKDRDVREITKEISFALNCLKEMKVYHNNKLSECDLERSILLHETELSNNKVFDSQQEQDEYEKELFNKLKQNEIDRRFYKQTTSDLQSMFGKLKIEDIINSINMWVDNRATFDKSPEEFHEDNKKTEFYKNDMERLNYISKYEKMKYDTVFWYKKKRKLVFVKHVGKGKKKYNQASIQIKEMK
;
A
#
# COMPACT_ATOMS: atom_id res chain seq x y z
N MET A 1 -10.20 5.81 48.31
CA MET A 1 -9.99 4.45 47.79
C MET A 1 -8.99 3.75 48.68
N SER A 2 -9.29 2.56 49.21
CA SER A 2 -8.33 1.81 50.02
C SER A 2 -7.07 1.57 49.18
N LYS A 3 -5.90 1.89 49.75
CA LYS A 3 -4.60 1.63 49.10
C LYS A 3 -4.38 0.13 49.08
N THR A 4 -4.85 -0.56 48.04
CA THR A 4 -4.55 -1.98 47.82
C THR A 4 -3.03 -2.13 47.87
N LYS A 5 -2.51 -2.86 48.87
CA LYS A 5 -1.07 -3.03 49.06
C LYS A 5 -0.52 -3.86 47.91
N CYS A 6 0.13 -3.20 46.96
CA CYS A 6 0.93 -3.84 45.92
C CYS A 6 2.18 -4.46 46.56
N ILE A 7 2.55 -5.67 46.12
CA ILE A 7 3.76 -6.37 46.56
C ILE A 7 4.90 -6.27 45.56
N LYS A 8 4.59 -6.03 44.29
CA LYS A 8 5.56 -5.84 43.21
C LYS A 8 5.07 -4.77 42.26
N TYR A 9 5.99 -4.18 41.54
CA TYR A 9 5.77 -3.14 40.56
C TYR A 9 6.44 -3.52 39.24
N GLN A 10 5.84 -3.12 38.13
CA GLN A 10 6.38 -3.37 36.80
C GLN A 10 6.10 -2.18 35.87
N ILE A 11 6.95 -2.03 34.87
CA ILE A 11 6.79 -1.04 33.82
C ILE A 11 6.51 -1.80 32.52
N ILE A 12 5.44 -1.41 31.84
CA ILE A 12 5.02 -2.03 30.58
C ILE A 12 5.08 -0.97 29.49
N ILE A 13 5.85 -1.23 28.43
CA ILE A 13 5.83 -0.44 27.21
C ILE A 13 4.81 -1.09 26.27
N THR A 14 3.88 -0.29 25.76
CA THR A 14 2.97 -0.69 24.67
C THR A 14 3.41 0.02 23.41
N TYR A 15 3.66 -0.74 22.35
CA TYR A 15 4.02 -0.23 21.02
C TYR A 15 2.78 0.11 20.20
N ILE A 16 2.95 0.91 19.14
CA ILE A 16 1.85 1.32 18.23
C ILE A 16 1.18 0.10 17.56
N ASN A 17 1.93 -0.98 17.32
CA ASN A 17 1.39 -2.22 16.77
C ASN A 17 0.62 -3.07 17.79
N GLY A 18 0.52 -2.64 19.05
CA GLY A 18 -0.16 -3.35 20.13
C GLY A 18 0.73 -4.31 20.94
N ASP A 19 1.98 -4.51 20.53
CA ASP A 19 2.94 -5.34 21.28
C ASP A 19 3.24 -4.74 22.65
N LYS A 20 3.50 -5.60 23.63
CA LYS A 20 3.80 -5.21 25.01
C LYS A 20 5.12 -5.80 25.46
N GLU A 21 5.96 -4.96 26.05
CA GLU A 21 7.24 -5.35 26.64
C GLU A 21 7.27 -4.99 28.12
N ASN A 22 7.70 -5.94 28.96
CA ASN A 22 7.99 -5.68 30.36
C ASN A 22 9.43 -5.19 30.50
N VAL A 23 9.60 -3.99 31.05
CA VAL A 23 10.94 -3.44 31.29
C VAL A 23 11.43 -3.91 32.65
N SER A 24 12.49 -4.71 32.66
CA SER A 24 13.14 -5.20 33.87
C SER A 24 14.59 -4.73 33.95
N CYS A 25 15.07 -4.48 35.17
CA CYS A 25 16.48 -4.25 35.46
C CYS A 25 16.87 -5.09 36.68
N SER A 26 17.92 -5.91 36.57
CA SER A 26 18.33 -6.86 37.62
C SER A 26 18.73 -6.19 38.94
N ASN A 27 19.08 -4.90 38.89
CA ASN A 27 19.63 -4.16 40.03
C ASN A 27 18.57 -3.33 40.78
N ILE A 28 17.28 -3.47 40.43
CA ILE A 28 16.20 -2.68 41.00
C ILE A 28 15.27 -3.60 41.78
N ASP A 29 15.03 -3.28 43.05
CA ASP A 29 14.06 -3.98 43.86
C ASP A 29 12.63 -3.64 43.38
N VAL A 30 12.04 -4.57 42.64
CA VAL A 30 10.69 -4.47 42.09
C VAL A 30 9.60 -4.42 43.17
N SER A 31 9.92 -4.70 44.44
CA SER A 31 8.99 -4.59 45.57
C SER A 31 9.03 -3.19 46.20
N ASN A 32 10.03 -2.37 45.87
CA ASN A 32 10.19 -1.03 46.39
C ASN A 32 9.58 0.00 45.44
N PHE A 33 8.48 0.62 45.87
CA PHE A 33 7.77 1.63 45.10
C PHE A 33 8.65 2.81 44.67
N LYS A 34 9.51 3.31 45.58
CA LYS A 34 10.32 4.50 45.31
C LYS A 34 11.37 4.20 44.23
N ALA A 35 12.07 3.07 44.37
CA ALA A 35 13.07 2.62 43.39
C ALA A 35 12.43 2.39 42.00
N MET A 36 11.27 1.74 41.97
CA MET A 36 10.56 1.47 40.72
C MET A 36 9.95 2.72 40.08
N LYS A 37 9.58 3.73 40.87
CA LYS A 37 9.14 5.02 40.35
C LYS A 37 10.29 5.80 39.71
N GLU A 38 11.44 5.86 40.36
CA GLU A 38 12.66 6.50 39.79
C GLU A 38 13.09 5.81 38.50
N PHE A 39 12.98 4.48 38.45
CA PHE A 39 13.22 3.71 37.23
C PHE A 39 12.21 4.04 36.13
N TYR A 40 10.92 4.12 36.46
CA TYR A 40 9.88 4.52 35.51
C TYR A 40 10.13 5.91 34.91
N ASP A 41 10.50 6.89 35.73
CA ASP A 41 10.82 8.24 35.24
C ASP A 41 12.03 8.21 34.29
N THR A 42 13.03 7.38 34.58
CA THR A 42 14.20 7.16 33.70
C THR A 42 13.81 6.49 32.37
N VAL A 43 12.97 5.45 32.41
CA VAL A 43 12.46 4.76 31.22
C VAL A 43 11.66 5.75 30.37
N LYS A 44 10.78 6.53 30.98
CA LYS A 44 9.98 7.53 30.27
C LYS A 44 10.85 8.57 29.57
N GLU A 45 11.89 9.07 30.23
CA GLU A 45 12.81 10.05 29.65
C GLU A 45 13.63 9.46 28.48
N LYS A 46 14.08 8.20 28.62
CA LYS A 46 14.78 7.47 27.53
C LYS A 46 13.90 7.32 26.29
N TYR A 47 12.61 7.06 26.48
CA TYR A 47 11.68 6.74 25.40
C TYR A 47 10.80 7.91 24.94
N LYS A 48 10.97 9.11 25.50
CA LYS A 48 10.14 10.29 25.19
C LYS A 48 10.06 10.67 23.71
N ASN A 49 11.12 10.38 22.94
CA ASN A 49 11.23 10.70 21.52
C ASN A 49 11.09 9.46 20.61
N ASN A 50 10.78 8.29 21.18
CA ASN A 50 10.65 7.09 20.39
C ASN A 50 9.28 7.04 19.71
N LYS A 51 9.28 7.16 18.38
CA LYS A 51 8.08 7.19 17.54
C LYS A 51 7.32 5.86 17.46
N THR A 52 7.86 4.74 17.96
CA THR A 52 7.19 3.43 17.90
C THR A 52 6.40 3.08 19.16
N ILE A 53 6.52 3.88 20.23
CA ILE A 53 5.90 3.61 21.54
C ILE A 53 4.58 4.37 21.67
N ALA A 54 3.51 3.65 21.97
CA ALA A 54 2.18 4.20 22.20
C ALA A 54 1.99 4.68 23.65
N THR A 55 2.28 3.82 24.63
CA THR A 55 2.15 4.12 26.07
C THR A 55 3.29 3.49 26.88
N ILE A 56 3.61 4.09 28.03
CA ILE A 56 4.47 3.48 29.06
C ILE A 56 3.65 3.47 30.35
N GLY A 57 3.24 2.28 30.79
CA GLY A 57 2.41 2.06 31.97
C GLY A 57 3.25 1.68 33.19
N PHE A 58 2.90 2.21 34.36
CA PHE A 58 3.45 1.80 35.65
C PHE A 58 2.39 1.06 36.46
N LYS A 59 2.57 -0.26 36.62
CA LYS A 59 1.56 -1.17 37.17
C LYS A 59 2.04 -1.81 38.47
N GLY A 60 1.10 -2.02 39.39
CA GLY A 60 1.30 -2.72 40.65
C GLY A 60 0.67 -4.10 40.61
N ILE A 61 1.29 -5.07 41.26
CA ILE A 61 0.78 -6.42 41.41
C ILE A 61 0.37 -6.60 42.87
N THR A 62 -0.88 -6.97 43.12
CA THR A 62 -1.39 -7.20 44.48
C THR A 62 -0.94 -8.56 45.01
N ARG A 63 -1.15 -8.81 46.32
CA ARG A 63 -0.89 -10.13 46.93
C ARG A 63 -1.66 -11.28 46.25
N ASN A 64 -2.79 -10.98 45.62
CA ASN A 64 -3.64 -11.95 44.96
C ASN A 64 -3.26 -12.16 43.49
N GLY A 65 -2.23 -11.45 42.99
CA GLY A 65 -1.80 -11.52 41.60
C GLY A 65 -2.49 -10.52 40.67
N ASP A 66 -3.45 -9.72 41.16
CA ASP A 66 -4.14 -8.74 40.34
C ASP A 66 -3.20 -7.62 39.90
N ILE A 67 -3.29 -7.23 38.62
CA ILE A 67 -2.54 -6.10 38.07
C ILE A 67 -3.42 -4.85 38.18
N VAL A 68 -2.90 -3.82 38.84
CA VAL A 68 -3.57 -2.54 39.09
C VAL A 68 -2.73 -1.41 38.52
N ASP A 69 -3.33 -0.51 37.75
CA ASP A 69 -2.63 0.67 37.25
C ASP A 69 -2.37 1.66 38.40
N ILE A 70 -1.10 1.99 38.62
CA ILE A 70 -0.70 2.91 39.71
C ILE A 70 -0.81 4.36 39.24
N TRP A 71 -0.50 4.60 37.96
CA TRP A 71 -0.67 5.88 37.29
C TRP A 71 -1.53 5.65 36.04
N ARG A 72 -2.39 6.62 35.70
CA ARG A 72 -3.04 6.61 34.39
C ARG A 72 -1.96 6.61 33.32
N GLU A 73 -2.03 5.65 32.40
CA GLU A 73 -1.15 5.57 31.23
C GLU A 73 -1.20 6.93 30.53
N LYS A 74 -0.06 7.63 30.50
CA LYS A 74 0.04 8.89 29.76
C LYS A 74 0.36 8.51 28.33
N GLU A 75 -0.58 8.76 27.41
CA GLU A 75 -0.34 8.61 25.97
C GLU A 75 0.86 9.47 25.56
N ILE A 76 1.84 8.86 24.91
CA ILE A 76 3.07 9.56 24.52
C ILE A 76 3.03 10.00 23.05
N ASN A 77 2.44 9.21 22.14
CA ASN A 77 2.70 9.44 20.70
C ASN A 77 1.64 9.00 19.67
N VAL A 78 0.37 8.71 20.04
CA VAL A 78 -0.49 7.97 19.10
C VAL A 78 -1.24 8.84 18.07
N VAL A 79 -1.45 10.15 18.27
CA VAL A 79 -2.35 10.89 17.37
C VAL A 79 -1.76 12.22 16.86
N SER A 80 -1.13 13.03 17.71
CA SER A 80 -0.84 14.43 17.35
C SER A 80 0.30 14.66 16.34
N ASN A 81 1.25 13.73 16.18
CA ASN A 81 2.38 13.93 15.27
C ASN A 81 2.13 13.36 13.87
N ILE A 82 1.36 12.27 13.75
CA ILE A 82 0.97 11.73 12.44
C ILE A 82 -0.06 12.67 11.81
N GLU A 83 -1.03 13.15 12.57
CA GLU A 83 -2.01 14.13 12.07
C GLU A 83 -1.32 15.42 11.66
N LYS A 84 -0.36 15.94 12.44
CA LYS A 84 0.43 17.12 12.05
C LYS A 84 1.32 16.89 10.83
N GLU A 85 2.04 15.78 10.76
CA GLU A 85 2.87 15.46 9.58
C GLU A 85 1.99 15.26 8.32
N GLN A 86 0.80 14.68 8.47
CA GLN A 86 -0.18 14.55 7.38
C GLN A 86 -0.83 15.90 7.01
N GLU A 87 -1.21 16.71 7.98
CA GLU A 87 -1.76 18.06 7.75
C GLU A 87 -0.73 18.96 7.07
N GLU A 88 0.53 18.95 7.52
CA GLU A 88 1.62 19.69 6.86
C GLU A 88 1.88 19.17 5.44
N TYR A 89 1.80 17.86 5.22
CA TYR A 89 1.94 17.28 3.89
C TYR A 89 0.77 17.67 2.98
N ILE A 90 -0.47 17.58 3.47
CA ILE A 90 -1.68 18.00 2.73
C ILE A 90 -1.58 19.49 2.39
N GLU A 91 -1.22 20.34 3.35
CA GLU A 91 -1.10 21.78 3.17
C GLU A 91 0.00 22.14 2.16
N LYS A 92 1.17 21.47 2.21
CA LYS A 92 2.25 21.65 1.23
C LYS A 92 1.88 21.19 -0.19
N ASN A 93 0.96 20.23 -0.31
CA ASN A 93 0.59 19.64 -1.59
C ASN A 93 -0.81 20.07 -2.07
N LYS A 94 -1.50 20.96 -1.35
CA LYS A 94 -2.91 21.35 -1.64
C LYS A 94 -3.10 21.98 -3.03
N ASP A 95 -2.10 22.73 -3.48
CA ASP A 95 -2.11 23.47 -4.75
C ASP A 95 -1.39 22.71 -5.87
N ARG A 96 -0.86 21.52 -5.59
CA ARG A 96 -0.17 20.71 -6.60
C ARG A 96 -1.17 20.10 -7.55
N ASP A 97 -0.80 20.05 -8.82
CA ASP A 97 -1.62 19.42 -9.84
C ASP A 97 -1.75 17.92 -9.53
N VAL A 98 -2.98 17.45 -9.36
CA VAL A 98 -3.33 16.04 -9.15
C VAL A 98 -2.65 15.15 -10.21
N ARG A 99 -2.43 15.67 -11.42
CA ARG A 99 -1.69 14.97 -12.49
C ARG A 99 -0.24 14.71 -12.15
N GLU A 100 0.45 15.68 -11.58
CA GLU A 100 1.87 15.54 -11.21
C GLU A 100 2.01 14.54 -10.09
N ILE A 101 1.15 14.65 -9.07
CA ILE A 101 1.07 13.68 -7.97
C ILE A 101 0.81 12.27 -8.51
N THR A 102 -0.13 12.12 -9.46
CA THR A 102 -0.46 10.82 -10.05
C THR A 102 0.70 10.24 -10.86
N LYS A 103 1.45 11.08 -11.61
CA LYS A 103 2.64 10.66 -12.35
C LYS A 103 3.75 10.21 -11.41
N GLU A 104 4.00 10.93 -10.32
CA GLU A 104 4.99 10.57 -9.30
C GLU A 104 4.65 9.24 -8.62
N ILE A 105 3.38 9.05 -8.24
CA ILE A 105 2.89 7.79 -7.69
C ILE A 105 3.07 6.67 -8.72
N SER A 106 2.66 6.88 -9.97
CA SER A 106 2.81 5.87 -11.05
C SER A 106 4.27 5.47 -11.24
N PHE A 107 5.18 6.44 -11.25
CA PHE A 107 6.61 6.21 -11.37
C PHE A 107 7.15 5.37 -10.19
N ALA A 108 6.84 5.78 -8.95
CA ALA A 108 7.26 5.05 -7.76
C ALA A 108 6.74 3.60 -7.75
N LEU A 109 5.49 3.40 -8.16
CA LEU A 109 4.89 2.07 -8.25
C LEU A 109 5.52 1.20 -9.35
N ASN A 110 5.89 1.80 -10.49
CA ASN A 110 6.63 1.09 -11.54
C ASN A 110 8.04 0.70 -11.08
N CYS A 111 8.76 1.60 -10.38
CA CYS A 111 10.06 1.26 -9.80
C CYS A 111 9.96 0.09 -8.82
N LEU A 112 8.93 0.05 -7.97
CA LEU A 112 8.68 -1.08 -7.06
C LEU A 112 8.42 -2.39 -7.82
N LYS A 113 7.71 -2.32 -8.94
CA LYS A 113 7.44 -3.49 -9.80
C LYS A 113 8.72 -4.01 -10.45
N GLU A 114 9.54 -3.13 -11.00
CA GLU A 114 10.83 -3.49 -11.59
C GLU A 114 11.79 -4.05 -10.54
N MET A 115 11.82 -3.46 -9.34
CA MET A 115 12.63 -3.93 -8.22
C MET A 115 12.24 -5.35 -7.79
N LYS A 116 10.94 -5.67 -7.76
CA LYS A 116 10.44 -7.04 -7.51
C LYS A 116 10.95 -8.03 -8.57
N VAL A 117 10.89 -7.67 -9.85
CA VAL A 117 11.41 -8.51 -10.95
C VAL A 117 12.92 -8.72 -10.81
N TYR A 118 13.65 -7.64 -10.56
CA TYR A 118 15.10 -7.68 -10.37
C TYR A 118 15.51 -8.63 -9.24
N HIS A 119 14.90 -8.52 -8.06
CA HIS A 119 15.24 -9.37 -6.92
C HIS A 119 14.85 -10.84 -7.13
N ASN A 120 13.74 -11.11 -7.82
CA ASN A 120 13.39 -12.48 -8.23
C ASN A 120 14.43 -13.10 -9.17
N ASN A 121 14.91 -12.32 -10.16
CA ASN A 121 15.93 -12.78 -11.08
C ASN A 121 17.26 -13.05 -10.35
N LYS A 122 17.67 -12.13 -9.48
CA LYS A 122 18.88 -12.30 -8.66
C LYS A 122 18.81 -13.52 -7.73
N LEU A 123 17.65 -13.77 -7.13
CA LEU A 123 17.44 -14.98 -6.34
C LEU A 123 17.61 -16.25 -7.18
N SER A 124 17.06 -16.24 -8.40
CA SER A 124 17.19 -17.37 -9.35
C SER A 124 18.65 -17.58 -9.80
N GLU A 125 19.39 -16.49 -10.06
CA GLU A 125 20.83 -16.53 -10.34
C GLU A 125 21.60 -17.13 -9.17
N CYS A 126 21.31 -16.74 -7.92
CA CYS A 126 21.94 -17.32 -6.74
C CYS A 126 21.65 -18.83 -6.60
N ASP A 127 20.41 -19.27 -6.88
CA ASP A 127 20.04 -20.70 -6.83
C ASP A 127 20.83 -21.52 -7.88
N LEU A 128 21.02 -20.97 -9.08
CA LEU A 128 21.84 -21.60 -10.13
C LEU A 128 23.33 -21.66 -9.73
N GLU A 129 23.89 -20.53 -9.31
CA GLU A 129 25.29 -20.44 -8.88
C GLU A 129 25.58 -21.37 -7.70
N ARG A 130 24.66 -21.47 -6.74
CA ARG A 130 24.76 -22.43 -5.64
C ARG A 130 24.85 -23.86 -6.15
N SER A 131 24.02 -24.23 -7.14
CA SER A 131 24.07 -25.57 -7.74
C SER A 131 25.40 -25.85 -8.41
N ILE A 132 25.97 -24.86 -9.11
CA ILE A 132 27.28 -24.97 -9.77
C ILE A 132 28.38 -25.15 -8.71
N LEU A 133 28.43 -24.29 -7.69
CA LEU A 133 29.43 -24.35 -6.62
C LEU A 133 29.37 -25.65 -5.82
N LEU A 134 28.16 -26.17 -5.55
CA LEU A 134 28.00 -27.48 -4.91
C LEU A 134 28.54 -28.60 -5.79
N HIS A 135 28.26 -28.55 -7.09
CA HIS A 135 28.80 -29.52 -8.04
C HIS A 135 30.33 -29.44 -8.15
N GLU A 136 30.91 -28.24 -8.17
CA GLU A 136 32.37 -28.04 -8.12
C GLU A 136 32.98 -28.61 -6.83
N THR A 137 32.28 -28.48 -5.70
CA THR A 137 32.69 -29.09 -4.42
C THR A 137 32.63 -30.63 -4.47
N GLU A 138 31.65 -31.20 -5.17
CA GLU A 138 31.58 -32.65 -5.36
C GLU A 138 32.73 -33.15 -6.24
N LEU A 139 33.07 -32.40 -7.30
CA LEU A 139 34.16 -32.71 -8.21
C LEU A 139 35.55 -32.51 -7.58
N SER A 140 35.69 -31.58 -6.64
CA SER A 140 36.97 -31.33 -5.96
C SER A 140 37.50 -32.56 -5.23
N ASN A 141 36.60 -33.41 -4.72
CA ASN A 141 36.95 -34.68 -4.06
C ASN A 141 37.70 -35.66 -4.98
N ASN A 142 37.54 -35.53 -6.29
CA ASN A 142 38.17 -36.39 -7.30
C ASN A 142 39.30 -35.68 -8.05
N LYS A 143 39.63 -34.43 -7.66
CA LYS A 143 40.65 -33.63 -8.32
C LYS A 143 42.02 -33.98 -7.74
N VAL A 144 43.01 -34.12 -8.61
CA VAL A 144 44.41 -34.31 -8.20
C VAL A 144 45.05 -32.94 -8.07
N PHE A 145 45.61 -32.64 -6.90
CA PHE A 145 46.32 -31.40 -6.60
C PHE A 145 47.83 -31.68 -6.54
N ASP A 146 48.64 -30.69 -6.91
CA ASP A 146 50.11 -30.84 -6.89
C ASP A 146 50.66 -30.80 -5.46
N SER A 147 49.89 -30.23 -4.51
CA SER A 147 50.22 -30.21 -3.09
C SER A 147 48.99 -30.11 -2.18
N GLN A 148 49.15 -30.48 -0.90
CA GLN A 148 48.11 -30.29 0.11
C GLN A 148 47.74 -28.81 0.30
N GLN A 149 48.72 -27.90 0.19
CA GLN A 149 48.49 -26.48 0.35
C GLN A 149 47.59 -25.93 -0.78
N GLU A 150 47.78 -26.39 -2.01
CA GLU A 150 46.94 -26.02 -3.16
C GLU A 150 45.50 -26.51 -2.97
N GLN A 151 45.33 -27.75 -2.47
CA GLN A 151 44.02 -28.29 -2.14
C GLN A 151 43.31 -27.44 -1.07
N ASP A 152 44.01 -27.13 0.03
CA ASP A 152 43.45 -26.33 1.13
C ASP A 152 43.03 -24.92 0.67
N GLU A 153 43.83 -24.28 -0.19
CA GLU A 153 43.50 -22.97 -0.77
C GLU A 153 42.26 -23.02 -1.68
N TYR A 154 42.17 -24.06 -2.52
CA TYR A 154 41.03 -24.26 -3.42
C TYR A 154 39.72 -24.55 -2.64
N GLU A 155 39.77 -25.43 -1.64
CA GLU A 155 38.62 -25.73 -0.78
C GLU A 155 38.16 -24.49 0.01
N LYS A 156 39.10 -23.71 0.52
CA LYS A 156 38.81 -22.45 1.21
C LYS A 156 38.16 -21.42 0.28
N GLU A 157 38.58 -21.34 -0.98
CA GLU A 157 37.97 -20.46 -1.98
C GLU A 157 36.51 -20.88 -2.28
N LEU A 158 36.28 -22.17 -2.54
CA LEU A 158 34.94 -22.74 -2.75
C LEU A 158 34.01 -22.48 -1.55
N PHE A 159 34.50 -22.70 -0.34
CA PHE A 159 33.75 -22.44 0.88
C PHE A 159 33.38 -20.96 1.01
N ASN A 160 34.31 -20.04 0.73
CA ASN A 160 34.04 -18.61 0.79
C ASN A 160 33.01 -18.18 -0.27
N LYS A 161 33.09 -18.72 -1.49
CA LYS A 161 32.11 -18.47 -2.56
C LYS A 161 30.72 -18.97 -2.18
N LEU A 162 30.60 -20.20 -1.67
CA LEU A 162 29.34 -20.76 -1.17
C LEU A 162 28.74 -19.93 -0.04
N LYS A 163 29.58 -19.48 0.91
CA LYS A 163 29.14 -18.66 2.03
C LYS A 163 28.62 -17.30 1.56
N GLN A 164 29.32 -16.65 0.63
CA GLN A 164 28.89 -15.37 0.07
C GLN A 164 27.59 -15.51 -0.72
N ASN A 165 27.49 -16.53 -1.59
CA ASN A 165 26.26 -16.82 -2.33
C ASN A 165 25.06 -17.04 -1.39
N GLU A 166 25.23 -17.75 -0.27
CA GLU A 166 24.16 -17.95 0.72
C GLU A 166 23.74 -16.65 1.44
N ILE A 167 24.68 -15.74 1.71
CA ILE A 167 24.38 -14.42 2.26
C ILE A 167 23.53 -13.62 1.27
N ASP A 168 23.96 -13.54 0.02
CA ASP A 168 23.28 -12.78 -1.03
C ASP A 168 21.89 -13.37 -1.32
N ARG A 169 21.80 -14.70 -1.37
CA ARG A 169 20.54 -15.43 -1.53
C ARG A 169 19.55 -15.12 -0.41
N ARG A 170 19.98 -15.09 0.85
CA ARG A 170 19.11 -14.74 1.99
C ARG A 170 18.59 -13.32 1.87
N PHE A 171 19.46 -12.39 1.50
CA PHE A 171 19.08 -11.00 1.26
C PHE A 171 17.98 -10.94 0.19
N TYR A 172 18.21 -11.51 -1.00
CA TYR A 172 17.24 -11.48 -2.09
C TYR A 172 15.92 -12.19 -1.77
N LYS A 173 15.98 -13.31 -1.04
CA LYS A 173 14.79 -14.04 -0.58
C LYS A 173 13.95 -13.19 0.38
N GLN A 174 14.59 -12.55 1.35
CA GLN A 174 13.90 -11.68 2.31
C GLN A 174 13.27 -10.48 1.61
N THR A 175 14.03 -9.77 0.78
CA THR A 175 13.53 -8.61 0.04
C THR A 175 12.39 -8.98 -0.92
N THR A 176 12.46 -10.13 -1.58
CA THR A 176 11.38 -10.64 -2.43
C THR A 176 10.10 -10.90 -1.62
N SER A 177 10.23 -11.53 -0.46
CA SER A 177 9.11 -11.78 0.45
C SER A 177 8.47 -10.48 0.95
N ASP A 178 9.30 -9.50 1.32
CA ASP A 178 8.83 -8.21 1.80
C ASP A 178 8.09 -7.44 0.69
N LEU A 179 8.64 -7.43 -0.54
CA LEU A 179 7.98 -6.84 -1.70
C LEU A 179 6.67 -7.57 -2.02
N GLN A 180 6.64 -8.89 -2.00
CA GLN A 180 5.42 -9.66 -2.25
C GLN A 180 4.32 -9.37 -1.20
N SER A 181 4.71 -9.26 0.06
CA SER A 181 3.84 -8.84 1.17
C SER A 181 3.30 -7.42 0.99
N MET A 182 4.16 -6.47 0.59
CA MET A 182 3.74 -5.09 0.30
C MET A 182 2.74 -5.03 -0.86
N PHE A 183 3.02 -5.71 -1.97
CA PHE A 183 2.12 -5.76 -3.13
C PHE A 183 0.76 -6.38 -2.76
N GLY A 184 0.75 -7.43 -1.94
CA GLY A 184 -0.48 -8.07 -1.46
C GLY A 184 -1.28 -7.24 -0.46
N LYS A 185 -0.64 -6.71 0.59
CA LYS A 185 -1.30 -5.95 1.67
C LYS A 185 -1.81 -4.59 1.22
N LEU A 186 -0.99 -3.87 0.46
CA LEU A 186 -1.34 -2.52 -0.02
C LEU A 186 -2.14 -2.55 -1.32
N LYS A 187 -2.43 -3.76 -1.85
CA LYS A 187 -3.11 -3.95 -3.14
C LYS A 187 -2.52 -3.05 -4.22
N ILE A 188 -1.19 -3.00 -4.27
CA ILE A 188 -0.46 -2.08 -5.16
C ILE A 188 -0.86 -2.31 -6.62
N GLU A 189 -1.07 -3.57 -7.01
CA GLU A 189 -1.58 -3.92 -8.34
C GLU A 189 -2.96 -3.31 -8.61
N ASP A 190 -3.87 -3.29 -7.63
CA ASP A 190 -5.17 -2.62 -7.78
C ASP A 190 -5.03 -1.10 -7.90
N ILE A 191 -4.08 -0.49 -7.19
CA ILE A 191 -3.78 0.94 -7.29
C ILE A 191 -3.19 1.27 -8.67
N ILE A 192 -2.20 0.49 -9.14
CA ILE A 192 -1.63 0.62 -10.49
C ILE A 192 -2.71 0.46 -11.55
N ASN A 193 -3.56 -0.57 -11.43
CA ASN A 193 -4.66 -0.81 -12.36
C ASN A 193 -5.68 0.32 -12.34
N SER A 194 -5.99 0.87 -11.16
CA SER A 194 -6.90 2.01 -11.02
C SER A 194 -6.32 3.28 -11.64
N ILE A 195 -5.02 3.52 -11.47
CA ILE A 195 -4.33 4.66 -12.09
C ILE A 195 -4.27 4.48 -13.61
N ASN A 196 -3.89 3.31 -14.11
CA ASN A 196 -3.86 3.03 -15.55
C ASN A 196 -5.24 3.15 -16.18
N MET A 197 -6.28 2.62 -15.54
CA MET A 197 -7.66 2.83 -15.96
C MET A 197 -8.04 4.32 -15.96
N TRP A 198 -7.59 5.08 -14.97
CA TRP A 198 -7.83 6.52 -14.92
C TRP A 198 -7.11 7.25 -16.06
N VAL A 199 -5.86 6.87 -16.38
CA VAL A 199 -5.08 7.40 -17.51
C VAL A 199 -5.69 7.00 -18.87
N ASP A 200 -6.17 5.78 -19.04
CA ASP A 200 -6.83 5.33 -20.27
C ASP A 200 -8.21 5.98 -20.45
N ASN A 201 -8.98 6.08 -19.38
CA ASN A 201 -10.20 6.88 -19.36
C ASN A 201 -9.87 8.33 -19.69
N ARG A 202 -8.73 8.85 -19.25
CA ARG A 202 -8.28 10.19 -19.57
C ARG A 202 -7.90 10.38 -21.03
N ALA A 203 -7.26 9.43 -21.73
CA ALA A 203 -7.13 9.51 -23.19
C ALA A 203 -8.51 9.60 -23.90
N THR A 204 -9.54 9.11 -23.21
CA THR A 204 -10.94 9.19 -23.63
C THR A 204 -11.64 10.51 -23.23
N PHE A 205 -11.13 11.23 -22.20
CA PHE A 205 -11.62 12.53 -21.70
C PHE A 205 -10.81 13.77 -22.16
N ASP A 206 -9.52 13.59 -22.50
CA ASP A 206 -8.64 14.62 -23.11
C ASP A 206 -8.93 14.77 -24.61
N LYS A 207 -9.64 13.81 -25.21
CA LYS A 207 -10.65 14.18 -26.20
C LYS A 207 -11.73 14.87 -25.41
N SER A 208 -11.65 16.21 -25.34
CA SER A 208 -12.68 17.09 -24.79
C SER A 208 -14.04 16.40 -24.96
N PRO A 209 -14.89 16.25 -23.92
CA PRO A 209 -16.28 16.00 -24.20
C PRO A 209 -16.65 17.19 -25.09
N GLU A 210 -16.82 16.94 -26.39
CA GLU A 210 -17.26 17.93 -27.35
C GLU A 210 -18.68 18.30 -26.94
N GLU A 211 -18.78 19.07 -25.86
CA GLU A 211 -19.99 19.62 -25.32
C GLU A 211 -20.47 20.56 -26.40
N PHE A 212 -21.37 20.02 -27.22
CA PHE A 212 -22.21 20.72 -28.16
C PHE A 212 -21.59 21.17 -29.49
N HIS A 213 -20.61 20.46 -30.05
CA HIS A 213 -20.33 20.61 -31.49
C HIS A 213 -21.58 20.24 -32.33
N GLU A 214 -21.96 21.09 -33.29
CA GLU A 214 -23.17 20.90 -34.13
C GLU A 214 -23.17 19.57 -34.88
N ASP A 215 -21.99 19.06 -35.22
CA ASP A 215 -21.80 17.81 -35.95
C ASP A 215 -22.25 16.56 -35.17
N ASN A 216 -22.32 16.66 -33.83
CA ASN A 216 -22.77 15.58 -32.94
C ASN A 216 -24.28 15.64 -32.64
N LYS A 217 -25.00 16.57 -33.28
CA LYS A 217 -26.45 16.74 -33.16
C LYS A 217 -27.15 16.38 -34.45
N LYS A 218 -28.25 15.65 -34.34
CA LYS A 218 -29.19 15.50 -35.46
C LYS A 218 -30.56 15.98 -35.05
N THR A 219 -31.12 16.86 -35.87
CA THR A 219 -32.49 17.33 -35.70
C THR A 219 -33.38 16.65 -36.73
N GLU A 220 -34.50 16.08 -36.28
CA GLU A 220 -35.54 15.53 -37.14
C GLU A 220 -36.89 16.13 -36.77
N PHE A 221 -37.73 16.37 -37.76
CA PHE A 221 -39.11 16.79 -37.59
C PHE A 221 -40.02 15.65 -38.04
N TYR A 222 -41.05 15.34 -37.25
CA TYR A 222 -41.95 14.22 -37.51
C TYR A 222 -43.39 14.70 -37.70
N LYS A 223 -44.16 13.98 -38.51
CA LYS A 223 -45.56 14.31 -38.81
C LYS A 223 -46.54 13.55 -37.91
N ASN A 224 -46.18 12.33 -37.51
CA ASN A 224 -46.98 11.45 -36.66
C ASN A 224 -46.11 10.62 -35.69
N ASP A 225 -46.76 9.97 -34.72
CA ASP A 225 -46.05 9.25 -33.65
C ASP A 225 -45.29 8.01 -34.14
N MET A 226 -45.73 7.37 -35.22
CA MET A 226 -45.02 6.24 -35.83
C MET A 226 -43.68 6.70 -36.43
N GLU A 227 -43.68 7.83 -37.14
CA GLU A 227 -42.48 8.43 -37.72
C GLU A 227 -41.49 8.87 -36.61
N ARG A 228 -42.02 9.41 -35.50
CA ARG A 228 -41.22 9.72 -34.29
C ARG A 228 -40.53 8.48 -33.74
N LEU A 229 -41.25 7.37 -33.56
CA LEU A 229 -40.70 6.12 -33.04
C LEU A 229 -39.65 5.52 -33.99
N ASN A 230 -39.90 5.60 -35.30
CA ASN A 230 -38.95 5.15 -36.31
C ASN A 230 -37.63 5.94 -36.26
N TYR A 231 -37.69 7.26 -36.07
CA TYR A 231 -36.47 8.05 -35.88
C TYR A 231 -35.73 7.65 -34.59
N ILE A 232 -36.43 7.48 -33.48
CA ILE A 232 -35.81 7.06 -32.21
C ILE A 232 -35.08 5.73 -32.39
N SER A 233 -35.72 4.72 -33.00
CA SER A 233 -35.10 3.42 -33.25
C SER A 233 -33.91 3.52 -34.23
N LYS A 234 -34.02 4.33 -35.29
CA LYS A 234 -32.92 4.56 -36.24
C LYS A 234 -31.69 5.16 -35.55
N TYR A 235 -31.87 6.20 -34.75
CA TYR A 235 -30.75 6.91 -34.12
C TYR A 235 -30.20 6.17 -32.89
N GLU A 236 -31.00 5.35 -32.22
CA GLU A 236 -30.53 4.39 -31.22
C GLU A 236 -29.55 3.38 -31.84
N LYS A 237 -29.86 2.81 -33.01
CA LYS A 237 -28.93 1.94 -33.76
C LYS A 237 -27.65 2.64 -34.20
N MET A 238 -27.73 3.95 -34.47
CA MET A 238 -26.58 4.79 -34.84
C MET A 238 -25.76 5.25 -33.63
N LYS A 239 -26.04 4.73 -32.43
CA LYS A 239 -25.34 5.03 -31.17
C LYS A 239 -25.45 6.50 -30.77
N TYR A 240 -26.65 7.07 -30.89
CA TYR A 240 -27.01 8.28 -30.17
C TYR A 240 -27.57 7.88 -28.80
N ASP A 241 -27.18 8.60 -27.75
CA ASP A 241 -27.41 8.16 -26.36
C ASP A 241 -28.48 9.00 -25.65
N THR A 242 -28.87 10.15 -26.22
CA THR A 242 -29.95 10.98 -25.69
C THR A 242 -30.78 11.60 -26.81
N VAL A 243 -32.09 11.61 -26.65
CA VAL A 243 -33.03 12.34 -27.51
C VAL A 243 -33.86 13.32 -26.67
N PHE A 244 -33.88 14.57 -27.12
CA PHE A 244 -34.75 15.61 -26.58
C PHE A 244 -35.99 15.73 -27.46
N TRP A 245 -37.15 15.51 -26.86
CA TRP A 245 -38.42 15.50 -27.55
C TRP A 245 -39.23 16.76 -27.26
N TYR A 246 -39.39 17.61 -28.28
CA TYR A 246 -40.17 18.83 -28.21
C TYR A 246 -41.55 18.57 -28.84
N LYS A 247 -42.46 18.04 -28.04
CA LYS A 247 -43.79 17.57 -28.49
C LYS A 247 -44.59 18.63 -29.26
N LYS A 248 -44.64 19.87 -28.76
CA LYS A 248 -45.37 20.99 -29.40
C LYS A 248 -44.79 21.37 -30.77
N LYS A 249 -43.47 21.24 -30.93
CA LYS A 249 -42.75 21.59 -32.18
C LYS A 249 -42.58 20.40 -33.13
N ARG A 250 -43.13 19.23 -32.76
CA ARG A 250 -42.94 17.95 -33.45
C ARG A 250 -41.47 17.70 -33.87
N LYS A 251 -40.57 17.97 -32.94
CA LYS A 251 -39.12 17.99 -33.18
C LYS A 251 -38.40 17.04 -32.22
N LEU A 252 -37.44 16.30 -32.75
CA LEU A 252 -36.49 15.48 -32.00
C LEU A 252 -35.08 16.05 -32.21
N VAL A 253 -34.32 16.16 -31.12
CA VAL A 253 -32.90 16.50 -31.18
C VAL A 253 -32.12 15.35 -30.56
N PHE A 254 -31.38 14.64 -31.40
CA PHE A 254 -30.52 13.52 -31.01
C PHE A 254 -29.13 14.04 -30.71
N VAL A 255 -28.55 13.59 -29.61
CA VAL A 255 -27.20 13.94 -29.17
C VAL A 255 -26.37 12.69 -28.99
N LYS A 256 -25.20 12.66 -29.62
CA LYS A 256 -24.18 11.62 -29.48
C LYS A 256 -23.08 12.14 -28.57
N HIS A 257 -22.91 11.55 -27.38
CA HIS A 257 -21.82 11.91 -26.49
C HIS A 257 -20.59 11.07 -26.84
N VAL A 258 -19.62 11.71 -27.49
CA VAL A 258 -18.29 11.12 -27.63
C VAL A 258 -17.59 11.18 -26.27
N GLY A 259 -16.98 10.08 -25.83
CA GLY A 259 -16.15 10.06 -24.61
C GLY A 259 -16.84 9.63 -23.31
N LYS A 260 -18.15 9.36 -23.30
CA LYS A 260 -18.75 8.57 -22.20
C LYS A 260 -18.31 7.13 -22.38
N GLY A 261 -17.12 6.82 -21.84
CA GLY A 261 -16.54 5.49 -21.80
C GLY A 261 -17.63 4.47 -21.50
N LYS A 262 -17.62 3.32 -22.21
CA LYS A 262 -18.63 2.26 -22.12
C LYS A 262 -19.02 2.06 -20.66
N LYS A 263 -20.08 2.74 -20.22
CA LYS A 263 -20.76 2.31 -19.02
C LYS A 263 -21.20 0.89 -19.40
N LYS A 264 -20.70 -0.10 -18.68
CA LYS A 264 -21.25 -1.46 -18.69
C LYS A 264 -22.72 -1.34 -18.27
N TYR A 265 -23.59 -0.91 -19.17
CA TYR A 265 -25.02 -1.08 -19.08
C TYR A 265 -25.32 -2.24 -20.01
N ASN A 266 -25.49 -3.41 -19.40
CA ASN A 266 -26.45 -4.34 -19.95
C ASN A 266 -27.77 -3.55 -20.15
N GLN A 267 -28.25 -3.48 -21.40
CA GLN A 267 -29.55 -2.90 -21.80
C GLN A 267 -29.75 -1.38 -21.58
N ALA A 268 -28.86 -0.51 -22.08
CA ALA A 268 -29.18 0.93 -22.15
C ALA A 268 -29.93 1.27 -23.45
N SER A 269 -31.26 1.39 -23.37
CA SER A 269 -32.07 2.08 -24.38
C SER A 269 -31.71 3.57 -24.45
N ILE A 270 -31.91 4.21 -25.60
CA ILE A 270 -31.71 5.67 -25.74
C ILE A 270 -32.51 6.43 -24.67
N GLN A 271 -31.87 7.40 -23.99
CA GLN A 271 -32.57 8.21 -22.99
C GLN A 271 -33.47 9.24 -23.67
N ILE A 272 -34.79 9.16 -23.43
CA ILE A 272 -35.77 10.10 -23.96
C ILE A 272 -36.08 11.16 -22.90
N LYS A 273 -35.87 12.43 -23.23
CA LYS A 273 -36.23 13.57 -22.37
C LYS A 273 -37.29 14.43 -23.06
N GLU A 274 -38.51 14.42 -22.52
CA GLU A 274 -39.57 15.32 -23.00
C GLU A 274 -39.31 16.75 -22.50
N MET A 275 -39.38 17.70 -23.42
CA MET A 275 -39.18 19.12 -23.18
C MET A 275 -40.52 19.86 -23.32
N LYS A 276 -40.83 20.72 -22.35
CA LYS A 276 -42.10 21.47 -22.25
C LYS A 276 -42.28 22.55 -23.33
#